data_AF-A0A0U1DYE2-F1
#
_entry.id   AF-A0A0U1DYE2-F1
#
_cell.length_a   1.000
_cell.length_b   1.000
_cell.length_c   1.000
_cell.angle_alpha   90.00
_cell.angle_beta   90.00
_cell.angle_gamma   90.00
#
_symmetry.space_group_name_H-M   'P 1'
#
loop_
_entity.id
_entity.type
_entity.pdbx_description
1 polymer ?
#
loop_
_entity_poly.entity_id
_entity_poly.type
_entity_poly.pdbx_seq_one_letter_code
_entity_poly.pdbx_strand_id
1 'polypeptide(L)'
;MGVSQPLRLVVNPTIHADELERFEAEIVRGPGPEDCAIWTGAIGGDGYPRFWVRRDGGDRIMLRGNRYALAAARPGVPLEPWERALHGCDNPVCVRVSTPGEVGLLHLVTGSQRDNMQMMGRSRRGGGPRTDSSPAGDARAVARPGERGRR
;
A
#
# COMPACT_ATOMS: atom_id res chain seq x y z
N MET A 1 3.58 -21.06 2.93
CA MET A 1 3.73 -20.04 3.98
C MET A 1 2.39 -19.34 4.11
N GLY A 2 1.72 -19.45 5.27
CA GLY A 2 0.43 -18.80 5.48
C GLY A 2 0.58 -17.29 5.40
N VAL A 3 -0.16 -16.63 4.52
CA VAL A 3 -0.27 -15.18 4.54
C VAL A 3 -0.89 -14.77 5.88
N SER A 4 -0.14 -14.06 6.72
CA SER A 4 -0.65 -13.49 7.97
C SER A 4 -1.93 -12.73 7.66
N GLN A 5 -3.06 -13.20 8.21
CA GLN A 5 -4.34 -12.52 8.01
C GLN A 5 -4.30 -11.18 8.75
N PRO A 6 -4.86 -10.11 8.17
CA PRO A 6 -4.94 -8.84 8.87
C PRO A 6 -5.71 -9.00 10.18
N LEU A 7 -5.18 -8.45 11.27
CA LEU A 7 -5.86 -8.49 12.56
C LEU A 7 -7.14 -7.64 12.53
N ARG A 8 -8.15 -8.08 13.27
CA ARG A 8 -9.29 -7.24 13.67
C ARG A 8 -8.76 -6.15 14.59
N LEU A 9 -8.96 -4.89 14.22
CA LEU A 9 -8.30 -3.76 14.85
C LEU A 9 -9.32 -2.77 15.41
N VAL A 10 -9.24 -2.51 16.71
CA VAL A 10 -9.96 -1.42 17.37
C VAL A 10 -8.95 -0.40 17.85
N VAL A 11 -9.22 0.88 17.64
CA VAL A 11 -8.48 2.00 18.23
C VAL A 11 -9.47 2.82 19.06
N ASN A 12 -9.20 2.93 20.37
CA ASN A 12 -9.97 3.74 21.29
C ASN A 12 -9.08 4.93 21.70
N PRO A 13 -9.51 6.19 21.48
CA PRO A 13 -8.67 7.35 21.70
C PRO A 13 -8.30 7.60 23.17
N THR A 14 -9.07 7.06 24.11
CA THR A 14 -8.78 7.18 25.53
C THR A 14 -7.85 6.06 26.01
N ILE A 15 -8.10 4.82 25.59
CA ILE A 15 -7.30 3.66 26.01
C ILE A 15 -5.95 3.63 25.28
N HIS A 16 -5.90 4.06 24.02
CA HIS A 16 -4.71 4.02 23.16
C HIS A 16 -4.15 5.42 22.88
N ALA A 17 -4.27 6.36 23.81
CA ALA A 17 -3.82 7.75 23.63
C ALA A 17 -2.33 7.83 23.23
N ASP A 18 -1.44 7.16 23.97
CA ASP A 18 0.01 7.13 23.69
C ASP A 18 0.34 6.49 22.32
N GLU A 19 -0.50 5.54 21.88
CA GLU A 19 -0.36 4.90 20.58
C GLU A 19 -0.70 5.89 19.45
N LEU A 20 -1.80 6.64 19.62
CA LEU A 20 -2.23 7.68 18.69
C LEU A 20 -1.24 8.84 18.63
N GLU A 21 -0.73 9.30 19.77
CA GLU A 21 0.24 10.39 19.81
C GLU A 21 1.52 10.01 19.04
N ARG A 22 2.07 8.82 19.28
CA ARG A 22 3.22 8.31 18.52
C ARG A 22 2.92 8.14 17.04
N PHE A 23 1.70 7.73 16.69
CA PHE A 23 1.30 7.59 15.30
C PHE A 23 1.24 8.96 14.61
N GLU A 24 0.62 9.95 15.24
CA GLU A 24 0.47 11.31 14.72
C GLU A 24 1.79 12.07 14.61
N ALA A 25 2.73 11.81 15.51
CA ALA A 25 4.08 12.39 15.46
C ALA A 25 4.87 12.00 14.19
N GLU A 26 4.49 10.90 13.53
CA GLU A 26 5.12 10.38 12.32
C GLU A 26 4.37 10.79 11.04
N ILE A 27 3.51 11.81 11.10
CA ILE A 27 2.68 12.25 9.98
C ILE A 27 3.02 13.68 9.58
N VAL A 28 3.48 13.84 8.34
CA VAL A 28 3.63 15.15 7.70
C VAL A 28 2.44 15.41 6.79
N ARG A 29 1.69 16.48 7.04
CA ARG A 29 0.51 16.87 6.25
C ARG A 29 0.89 17.91 5.20
N GLY A 30 0.42 17.72 3.97
CA GLY A 30 0.55 18.75 2.94
C GLY A 30 -0.27 20.01 3.29
N PRO A 31 0.07 21.16 2.67
CA PRO A 31 -0.56 22.45 2.98
C PRO A 31 -2.01 22.57 2.51
N GLY A 32 -2.42 21.78 1.51
CA GLY A 32 -3.73 21.84 0.88
C GLY A 32 -4.74 20.86 1.47
N PRO A 33 -6.05 21.16 1.32
CA PRO A 33 -7.11 20.31 1.83
C PRO A 33 -7.20 18.97 1.10
N GLU A 34 -6.65 18.82 -0.10
CA GLU A 34 -6.63 17.54 -0.85
C GLU A 34 -5.29 16.82 -0.77
N ASP A 35 -4.32 17.38 -0.05
CA ASP A 35 -2.97 16.80 0.01
C ASP A 35 -2.92 15.55 0.89
N CYS A 36 -1.95 14.70 0.56
CA CYS A 36 -1.63 13.52 1.35
C CYS A 36 -1.19 13.88 2.77
N ALA A 37 -1.45 12.98 3.71
CA ALA A 37 -0.76 12.93 4.99
C ALA A 37 0.27 11.80 4.92
N ILE A 38 1.56 12.15 4.89
CA ILE A 38 2.67 11.24 4.60
C ILE A 38 3.21 10.66 5.89
N TRP A 39 3.27 9.33 5.95
CA TRP A 39 3.98 8.61 7.01
C TRP A 39 5.50 8.75 6.86
N THR A 40 6.19 9.15 7.93
CA THR A 40 7.65 9.32 7.98
C THR A 40 8.39 8.24 8.76
N GLY A 41 7.66 7.39 9.49
CA GLY A 41 8.25 6.30 10.26
C GLY A 41 8.71 5.13 9.38
N ALA A 42 8.79 3.94 9.95
CA ALA A 42 9.28 2.77 9.22
C ALA A 42 8.38 2.39 8.03
N ILE A 43 9.00 2.01 6.91
CA ILE A 43 8.34 1.58 5.67
C ILE A 43 8.82 0.18 5.32
N GLY A 44 7.90 -0.71 4.94
CA GLY A 44 8.24 -2.07 4.51
C GLY A 44 8.79 -2.09 3.08
N GLY A 45 9.44 -3.18 2.69
CA GLY A 45 9.93 -3.36 1.30
C GLY A 45 8.83 -3.36 0.22
N ASP A 46 7.56 -3.46 0.62
CA ASP A 46 6.38 -3.31 -0.24
C ASP A 46 5.86 -1.87 -0.34
N GLY A 47 6.58 -0.89 0.23
CA GLY A 47 6.25 0.54 0.16
C GLY A 47 5.20 1.01 1.16
N TYR A 48 4.68 0.13 2.03
CA TYR A 48 3.64 0.50 2.99
C TYR A 48 4.18 0.82 4.39
N PRO A 49 3.53 1.77 5.11
CA PRO A 49 3.84 2.12 6.49
C PRO A 49 3.84 0.94 7.45
N ARG A 50 4.79 0.92 8.38
CA ARG A 50 4.92 -0.06 9.46
C ARG A 50 4.86 0.65 10.79
N PHE A 51 3.86 0.28 11.58
CA PHE A 51 3.62 0.87 12.88
C PHE A 51 3.57 -0.23 13.94
N TRP A 52 4.46 -0.16 14.92
CA TRP A 52 4.50 -1.13 16.01
C TRP A 52 3.73 -0.62 17.21
N VAL A 53 2.87 -1.50 17.72
CA VAL A 53 2.07 -1.28 18.92
C VAL A 53 2.37 -2.35 19.95
N ARG A 54 2.20 -2.00 21.22
CA ARG A 54 2.24 -2.93 22.34
C ARG A 54 1.02 -2.64 23.19
N ARG A 55 0.16 -3.63 23.38
CA ARG A 55 -1.09 -3.50 24.15
C ARG A 55 -1.06 -4.47 25.32
N ASP A 56 -1.57 -4.02 26.47
CA ASP A 56 -1.73 -4.82 27.70
C ASP A 56 -0.47 -5.57 28.17
N GLY A 57 0.71 -4.96 27.97
CA GLY A 57 2.00 -5.57 28.33
C GLY A 57 2.44 -6.76 27.45
N GLY A 58 1.60 -7.17 26.49
CA GLY A 58 1.85 -8.29 25.58
C GLY A 58 2.96 -8.03 24.56
N ASP A 59 3.07 -8.92 23.58
CA ASP A 59 4.09 -8.83 22.53
C ASP A 59 3.89 -7.60 21.63
N ARG A 60 4.99 -7.15 21.03
CA ARG A 60 4.94 -6.06 20.05
C ARG A 60 4.32 -6.58 18.75
N ILE A 61 3.23 -5.96 18.33
CA ILE A 61 2.51 -6.28 17.10
C ILE A 61 2.86 -5.25 16.03
N MET A 62 3.21 -5.70 14.83
CA MET A 62 3.38 -4.82 13.66
C MET A 62 2.06 -4.69 12.92
N LEU A 63 1.61 -3.46 12.75
CA LEU A 63 0.44 -3.07 11.95
C LEU A 63 0.89 -2.34 10.70
N ARG A 64 0.13 -2.48 9.60
CA ARG A 64 0.25 -1.55 8.48
C ARG A 64 -0.34 -0.20 8.92
N GLY A 65 0.41 0.88 8.76
CA GLY A 65 -0.02 2.22 9.22
C GLY A 65 -1.30 2.70 8.53
N ASN A 66 -1.55 2.32 7.27
CA ASN A 66 -2.81 2.64 6.59
C ASN A 66 -4.04 1.99 7.24
N ARG A 67 -3.93 0.74 7.71
CA ARG A 67 -4.99 0.07 8.49
C ARG A 67 -5.15 0.75 9.85
N TYR A 68 -4.03 1.14 10.47
CA TYR A 68 -4.06 1.84 11.74
C TYR A 68 -4.83 3.16 11.64
N ALA A 69 -4.52 3.99 10.65
CA ALA A 69 -5.22 5.25 10.40
C ALA A 69 -6.73 5.04 10.20
N LEU A 70 -7.12 4.04 9.39
CA LEU A 70 -8.54 3.71 9.18
C LEU A 70 -9.26 3.28 10.45
N ALA A 71 -8.59 2.58 11.37
CA ALA A 71 -9.15 2.20 12.66
C ALA A 71 -9.20 3.39 13.64
N ALA A 72 -8.17 4.24 13.65
CA ALA A 72 -8.13 5.47 14.45
C ALA A 72 -9.23 6.46 14.07
N ALA A 73 -9.56 6.56 12.78
CA ALA A 73 -10.64 7.40 12.28
C ALA A 73 -12.06 6.88 12.59
N ARG A 74 -12.20 5.69 13.19
CA ARG A 74 -13.48 5.10 13.60
C ARG A 74 -13.50 4.69 15.09
N PRO A 75 -13.37 5.64 16.04
CA PRO A 75 -13.24 5.34 17.46
C PRO A 75 -14.27 4.31 17.96
N GLY A 76 -13.79 3.20 18.53
CA GLY A 76 -14.64 2.14 19.08
C GLY A 76 -15.32 1.22 18.06
N VAL A 77 -15.24 1.50 16.76
CA VAL A 77 -15.74 0.61 15.70
C VAL A 77 -14.58 -0.23 15.17
N PRO A 78 -14.68 -1.56 15.20
CA PRO A 78 -13.64 -2.42 14.65
C PRO A 78 -13.42 -2.23 13.15
N LEU A 79 -12.16 -2.21 12.74
CA LEU A 79 -11.74 -2.50 11.38
C LEU A 79 -11.53 -4.01 11.26
N GLU A 80 -12.33 -4.66 10.45
CA GLU A 80 -12.34 -6.10 10.30
C GLU A 80 -11.15 -6.62 9.46
N PRO A 81 -10.76 -7.90 9.61
CA PRO A 81 -9.68 -8.52 8.84
C PRO A 81 -9.84 -8.45 7.32
N TRP A 82 -11.07 -8.55 6.83
CA TRP A 82 -11.39 -8.58 5.39
C TRP A 82 -11.51 -7.18 4.77
N GLU A 83 -11.69 -6.14 5.59
CA GLU A 83 -11.69 -4.76 5.14
C GLU A 83 -10.29 -4.35 4.68
N ARG A 84 -10.20 -3.78 3.48
CA ARG A 84 -8.95 -3.32 2.84
C ARG A 84 -8.81 -1.81 2.98
N ALA A 85 -7.56 -1.38 3.15
CA ALA A 85 -7.19 0.02 3.05
C ALA A 85 -6.91 0.35 1.58
N LEU A 86 -7.79 1.09 0.95
CA LEU A 86 -7.70 1.45 -0.47
C LEU A 86 -7.20 2.87 -0.61
N HIS A 87 -6.26 3.11 -1.52
CA HIS A 87 -5.75 4.44 -1.82
C HIS A 87 -6.37 4.96 -3.11
N GLY A 88 -7.18 6.02 -3.04
CA GLY A 88 -7.56 6.78 -4.23
C GLY A 88 -6.44 7.71 -4.72
N CYS A 89 -5.61 8.19 -3.79
CA CYS A 89 -4.45 9.05 -4.02
C CYS A 89 -3.26 8.31 -4.61
N ASP A 90 -3.36 6.98 -4.70
CA ASP A 90 -2.40 6.15 -5.42
C ASP A 90 -0.97 6.18 -4.83
N ASN A 91 -0.82 6.74 -3.62
CA ASN A 91 0.41 6.91 -2.85
C ASN A 91 0.43 5.99 -1.60
N PRO A 92 1.23 4.90 -1.58
CA PRO A 92 1.17 3.86 -0.54
C PRO A 92 1.61 4.33 0.86
N VAL A 93 2.40 5.40 0.96
CA VAL A 93 2.81 5.97 2.26
C VAL A 93 1.80 6.96 2.84
N CYS A 94 0.72 7.27 2.12
CA CYS A 94 -0.33 8.14 2.61
C CYS A 94 -1.16 7.45 3.72
N VAL A 95 -1.36 8.14 4.83
CA VAL A 95 -2.19 7.71 5.97
C VAL A 95 -3.41 8.61 6.20
N ARG A 96 -3.68 9.55 5.29
CA ARG A 96 -4.87 10.39 5.35
C ARG A 96 -6.13 9.56 5.13
N VAL A 97 -7.05 9.58 6.08
CA VAL A 97 -8.38 8.96 5.92
C VAL A 97 -9.33 9.95 5.28
N SER A 98 -10.04 9.51 4.24
CA SER A 98 -11.10 10.32 3.63
C SER A 98 -12.36 10.23 4.47
N THR A 99 -13.01 11.37 4.69
CA THR A 99 -14.24 11.44 5.47
C THR A 99 -15.47 11.16 4.60
N PRO A 100 -16.58 10.62 5.17
CA PRO A 100 -17.81 10.46 4.42
C PRO A 100 -18.30 11.81 3.85
N GLY A 101 -18.56 11.85 2.54
CA GLY A 101 -19.01 13.07 1.85
C GLY A 101 -17.88 13.96 1.33
N GLU A 102 -16.61 13.63 1.59
CA GLU A 102 -15.48 14.31 0.97
C GLU A 102 -15.55 14.14 -0.56
N VAL A 103 -15.49 15.26 -1.26
CA VAL A 103 -15.46 15.33 -2.73
C VAL A 103 -14.04 15.63 -3.20
N GLY A 104 -13.66 15.13 -4.37
CA GLY A 104 -12.31 15.31 -4.92
C GLY A 104 -11.44 14.06 -4.78
N LEU A 105 -10.13 14.24 -4.55
CA LEU A 105 -9.19 13.14 -4.45
C LEU A 105 -9.36 12.39 -3.11
N LEU A 106 -9.89 11.16 -3.17
CA LEU A 106 -9.95 10.28 -2.01
C LEU A 106 -8.55 9.75 -1.67
N HIS A 107 -8.23 9.67 -0.38
CA HIS A 107 -6.99 9.07 0.14
C HIS A 107 -7.27 7.65 0.61
N LEU A 108 -7.17 7.37 1.91
CA LEU A 108 -7.57 6.08 2.47
C LEU A 108 -9.08 5.99 2.61
N VAL A 109 -9.63 4.92 2.05
CA VAL A 109 -11.01 4.49 2.28
C VAL A 109 -11.03 3.01 2.60
N THR A 110 -12.01 2.59 3.38
CA THR A 110 -12.27 1.16 3.59
C THR A 110 -13.05 0.57 2.42
N GLY A 111 -12.68 -0.62 1.99
CA GLY A 111 -13.45 -1.36 1.01
C GLY A 111 -13.13 -2.86 1.00
N SER A 112 -13.76 -3.58 0.09
CA SER A 112 -13.53 -5.00 -0.12
C SER A 112 -12.36 -5.26 -1.08
N GLN A 113 -11.96 -6.53 -1.21
CA GLN A 113 -11.02 -6.94 -2.25
C GLN A 113 -11.59 -6.68 -3.66
N ARG A 114 -12.91 -6.82 -3.84
CA ARG A 114 -13.58 -6.49 -5.10
C ARG A 114 -13.44 -5.00 -5.44
N ASP A 115 -13.61 -4.12 -4.46
CA ASP A 115 -13.47 -2.68 -4.64
C ASP A 115 -12.03 -2.30 -4.99
N ASN A 116 -11.05 -2.95 -4.33
CA ASN A 116 -9.64 -2.82 -4.69
C ASN A 116 -9.39 -3.17 -6.16
N MET A 117 -9.92 -4.31 -6.63
CA MET A 117 -9.74 -4.73 -8.03
C MET A 117 -10.40 -3.75 -9.01
N GLN A 118 -11.56 -3.19 -8.68
CA GLN A 118 -12.21 -2.17 -9.49
C GLN A 118 -11.39 -0.88 -9.56
N MET A 119 -10.84 -0.42 -8.44
CA MET A 119 -9.98 0.76 -8.37
C MET A 119 -8.70 0.54 -9.18
N MET A 120 -8.05 -0.62 -9.04
CA MET A 120 -6.88 -1.00 -9.85
C MET A 120 -7.19 -1.00 -11.35
N GLY A 121 -8.35 -1.50 -11.75
CA GLY A 121 -8.79 -1.48 -13.16
C GLY A 121 -8.97 -0.04 -13.69
N ARG A 122 -9.57 0.85 -12.90
CA ARG A 122 -9.75 2.27 -13.25
C ARG A 122 -8.43 3.03 -13.35
N SER A 123 -7.52 2.79 -12.41
CA SER A 123 -6.19 3.43 -12.38
C SER A 123 -5.19 2.80 -13.35
N ARG A 124 -5.61 1.84 -14.20
CA ARG A 124 -4.75 1.06 -15.11
C ARG A 124 -3.56 0.37 -14.43
N ARG A 125 -3.71 0.09 -13.13
CA ARG A 125 -2.77 -0.71 -12.33
C ARG A 125 -3.08 -2.21 -12.43
N GLY A 126 -4.18 -2.56 -13.09
CA GLY A 126 -4.52 -3.93 -13.44
C GLY A 126 -3.66 -4.46 -14.57
N GLY A 127 -3.07 -5.64 -14.37
CA GLY A 127 -2.15 -6.27 -15.31
C GLY A 127 -0.86 -6.59 -14.59
N GLY A 128 -0.74 -7.82 -14.09
CA GLY A 128 0.57 -8.32 -13.64
C GLY A 128 1.61 -8.19 -14.77
N PRO A 129 2.89 -8.48 -14.49
CA PRO A 129 3.92 -8.47 -15.52
C PRO A 129 3.39 -9.21 -16.75
N ARG A 130 3.34 -8.53 -17.90
CA ARG A 130 3.23 -9.25 -19.16
C ARG A 130 4.52 -10.05 -19.20
N THR A 131 4.43 -11.36 -19.01
CA THR A 131 5.54 -12.24 -19.34
C THR A 131 5.74 -12.03 -20.84
N ASP A 132 6.73 -11.22 -21.19
CA ASP A 132 7.27 -11.17 -22.52
C ASP A 132 7.95 -12.51 -22.74
N SER A 133 7.17 -13.50 -23.18
CA SER A 133 7.72 -14.64 -23.90
C SER A 133 8.30 -14.11 -25.21
N SER A 134 9.46 -13.46 -25.15
CA SER A 134 10.32 -13.26 -26.31
C SER A 134 10.65 -14.67 -26.85
N PRO A 135 10.44 -14.94 -28.15
CA PRO A 135 10.89 -16.19 -28.74
C PRO A 135 12.42 -16.23 -28.65
N ALA A 136 12.95 -17.39 -28.28
CA ALA A 136 14.38 -17.68 -28.33
C ALA A 136 14.96 -17.18 -29.67
N GLY A 137 16.00 -16.35 -29.61
CA GLY A 137 16.67 -15.84 -30.79
C GLY A 137 17.26 -17.00 -31.59
N ASP A 138 16.69 -17.25 -32.78
CA ASP A 138 17.29 -18.07 -33.81
C ASP A 138 18.55 -17.38 -34.34
N ALA A 139 19.71 -17.72 -33.77
CA ALA A 139 21.01 -17.38 -34.35
C ALA A 139 21.24 -18.25 -35.59
N ARG A 140 20.72 -17.83 -36.74
CA ARG A 140 21.11 -18.38 -38.04
C ARG A 140 22.57 -18.04 -38.31
N ALA A 141 23.42 -19.06 -38.30
CA ALA A 141 24.77 -19.02 -38.85
C ALA A 141 24.69 -18.69 -40.35
N VAL A 142 25.26 -17.56 -40.74
CA VAL A 142 25.49 -17.23 -42.16
C VAL A 142 26.95 -17.49 -42.46
N ALA A 143 27.22 -18.64 -43.08
CA ALA A 143 28.46 -18.90 -43.79
C ALA A 143 28.58 -17.96 -45.00
N ARG A 144 29.78 -17.45 -45.29
CA ARG A 144 30.08 -16.83 -46.59
C ARG A 144 31.23 -17.59 -47.27
N PRO A 145 31.09 -17.96 -48.56
CA PRO A 145 32.14 -18.62 -49.32
C PRO A 145 33.18 -17.60 -49.81
N GLY A 146 34.42 -18.06 -49.98
CA GLY A 146 35.53 -17.26 -50.50
C GLY A 146 35.54 -17.13 -52.02
N GLU A 147 36.40 -16.23 -52.54
CA GLU A 147 37.45 -16.56 -53.54
C GLU A 147 38.29 -15.33 -53.99
N ARG A 148 39.62 -15.52 -53.93
CA ARG A 148 40.71 -15.15 -54.86
C ARG A 148 41.04 -13.68 -55.25
N GLY A 149 42.27 -13.27 -54.91
CA GLY A 149 43.33 -13.06 -55.92
C GLY A 149 44.15 -11.75 -55.89
N ARG A 150 45.47 -11.91 -56.17
CA ARG A 150 46.57 -10.93 -56.44
C ARG A 150 47.39 -10.55 -55.18
N ARG A 151 48.70 -10.78 -55.09
CA ARG A 151 49.78 -10.88 -56.09
C ARG A 151 50.77 -11.99 -55.73
#